data_AF-A0A1H2DSY7-F1
#
_entry.id   AF-A0A1H2DSY7-F1
#
_cell.length_a   1.000
_cell.length_b   1.000
_cell.length_c   1.000
_cell.angle_alpha   90.00
_cell.angle_beta   90.00
_cell.angle_gamma   90.00
#
_symmetry.space_group_name_H-M   'P 1'
#
loop_
_entity.id
_entity.type
_entity.pdbx_description
1 polymer ?
#
loop_
_entity_poly.entity_id
_entity_poly.type
_entity_poly.pdbx_seq_one_letter_code
_entity_poly.pdbx_strand_id
1 'polypeptide(L)'
;MRRETLFFLLSAAIHAVVLLVVGCTWSRLHRRESVGVVPGVSSLRVVTVRAQPAATLPPPPDAPSPRPASRQAVPEEKRPTPPSSPQNGAITPSRPDALHNAPPPYPEAARARGIEGTAMVLVRVGRDGAAREVTLASSSGSALLDAAAVEAVRLWRFRPASLGGLAVESLVEIPVCFRLNR
;
A
#
# COMPACT_ATOMS: atom_id res chain seq x y z
N MET A 1 12.09 -49.04 44.49
CA MET A 1 11.49 -47.74 44.89
C MET A 1 12.35 -46.49 44.59
N ARG A 2 13.67 -46.55 44.34
CA ARG A 2 14.49 -45.32 44.06
C ARG A 2 14.59 -44.89 42.58
N ARG A 3 14.14 -45.72 41.63
CA ARG A 3 14.25 -45.44 40.18
C ARG A 3 13.05 -44.65 39.65
N GLU A 4 11.88 -44.81 40.27
CA GLU A 4 10.63 -44.18 39.83
C GLU A 4 10.61 -42.68 40.17
N THR A 5 11.16 -42.29 41.32
CA THR A 5 11.36 -40.87 41.67
C THR A 5 12.32 -40.16 40.73
N LEU A 6 13.32 -40.87 40.19
CA LEU A 6 14.24 -40.31 39.20
C LEU A 6 13.53 -40.00 37.87
N PHE A 7 12.61 -40.86 37.42
CA PHE A 7 11.81 -40.63 36.21
C PHE A 7 10.81 -39.48 36.38
N PHE A 8 10.17 -39.36 37.55
CA PHE A 8 9.27 -38.24 37.84
C PHE A 8 10.01 -36.90 37.92
N LEU A 9 11.21 -36.86 38.52
CA LEU A 9 12.02 -35.65 38.58
C LEU A 9 12.54 -35.23 37.20
N LEU A 10 12.91 -36.20 36.35
CA LEU A 10 13.36 -35.94 34.98
C LEU A 10 12.22 -35.38 34.09
N SER A 11 11.00 -35.91 34.24
CA SER A 11 9.81 -35.43 33.51
C SER A 11 9.39 -34.02 33.93
N ALA A 12 9.49 -33.69 35.22
CA ALA A 12 9.20 -32.35 35.73
C ALA A 12 10.21 -31.30 35.23
N ALA A 13 11.50 -31.67 35.13
CA ALA A 13 12.53 -30.78 34.59
C ALA A 13 12.33 -30.47 33.10
N ILE A 14 11.89 -31.45 32.31
CA ILE A 14 11.60 -31.25 30.88
C ILE A 14 10.39 -30.31 30.70
N HIS A 15 9.33 -30.46 31.50
CA HIS A 15 8.18 -29.54 31.47
C HIS A 15 8.57 -28.11 31.88
N ALA A 16 9.47 -27.94 32.84
CA ALA A 16 9.96 -26.63 33.25
C ALA A 16 10.76 -25.94 32.12
N VAL A 17 11.60 -26.67 31.40
CA VAL A 17 12.38 -26.13 30.27
C VAL A 17 11.48 -25.79 29.08
N VAL A 18 10.47 -26.61 28.78
CA VAL A 18 9.50 -26.34 27.71
C VAL A 18 8.69 -25.06 28.00
N LEU A 19 8.26 -24.85 29.24
CA LEU A 19 7.55 -23.63 29.63
C LEU A 19 8.44 -22.37 29.57
N LEU A 20 9.74 -22.50 29.87
CA LEU A 20 10.71 -21.40 29.78
C LEU A 20 11.00 -21.01 28.33
N VAL A 21 11.14 -21.98 27.43
CA VAL A 21 11.34 -21.73 25.99
C VAL A 21 10.09 -21.13 25.34
N VAL A 22 8.89 -21.65 25.65
CA VAL A 22 7.61 -21.12 25.12
C VAL A 22 7.32 -19.71 25.65
N GLY A 23 7.60 -19.43 26.92
CA GLY A 23 7.44 -18.09 27.51
C GLY A 23 8.42 -17.05 26.94
N CYS A 24 9.69 -17.43 26.73
CA CYS A 24 10.69 -16.55 26.11
C CYS A 24 10.43 -16.27 24.63
N THR A 25 9.79 -17.19 23.89
CA THR A 25 9.37 -16.95 22.50
C THR A 25 8.11 -16.10 22.39
N TRP A 26 7.21 -16.13 23.37
CA TRP A 26 6.00 -15.29 23.37
C TRP A 26 6.32 -13.83 23.71
N SER A 27 7.24 -13.59 24.65
CA SER A 27 7.67 -12.23 25.06
C SER A 27 8.41 -11.47 23.95
N ARG A 28 9.05 -12.19 23.02
CA ARG A 28 9.78 -11.60 21.90
C ARG A 28 8.90 -11.33 20.66
N LEU A 29 7.71 -11.93 20.59
CA LEU A 29 6.74 -11.74 19.50
C LEU A 29 5.59 -10.78 19.88
N HIS A 30 5.34 -10.57 21.17
CA HIS A 30 4.34 -9.61 21.67
C HIS A 30 4.90 -8.22 21.99
N ARG A 31 6.17 -7.93 21.66
CA ARG A 31 6.65 -6.54 21.61
C ARG A 31 6.01 -5.91 20.37
N ARG A 32 4.77 -5.46 20.57
CA ARG A 32 4.01 -4.56 19.70
C ARG A 32 5.01 -3.64 19.02
N GLU A 33 5.13 -3.80 17.71
CA GLU A 33 5.69 -2.79 16.85
C GLU A 33 4.82 -1.55 17.09
N SER A 34 5.32 -0.66 17.93
CA SER A 34 4.81 0.68 18.09
C SER A 34 4.98 1.35 16.73
N VAL A 35 3.97 1.18 15.86
CA VAL A 35 3.79 2.01 14.68
C VAL A 35 3.72 3.44 15.20
N GLY A 36 4.84 4.15 15.06
CA GLY A 36 4.91 5.57 15.30
C GLY A 36 3.95 6.27 14.35
N VAL A 37 2.74 6.52 14.83
CA VAL A 37 1.90 7.61 14.33
C VAL A 37 2.76 8.86 14.40
N VAL A 38 3.10 9.44 13.26
CA VAL A 38 3.65 10.80 13.18
C VAL A 38 2.52 11.78 13.54
N PRO A 39 2.54 12.47 14.70
CA PRO A 39 1.60 13.55 14.96
C PRO A 39 2.25 14.83 14.42
N GLY A 40 2.00 15.14 13.15
CA GLY A 40 2.80 16.13 12.43
C GLY A 40 2.03 17.10 11.55
N VAL A 41 0.72 17.30 11.74
CA VAL A 41 -0.03 18.37 11.05
C VAL A 41 -1.15 18.91 11.94
N SER A 42 -0.80 19.73 12.94
CA SER A 42 -1.76 20.64 13.58
C SER A 42 -1.02 21.74 14.32
N SER A 43 -0.84 22.88 13.64
CA SER A 43 -0.66 24.19 14.27
C SER A 43 -0.85 25.28 13.21
N LEU A 44 -2.09 25.49 12.76
CA LEU A 44 -2.48 26.82 12.29
C LEU A 44 -2.54 27.71 13.54
N ARG A 45 -1.44 28.40 13.85
CA ARG A 45 -1.51 29.56 14.74
C ARG A 45 -2.07 30.72 13.92
N VAL A 46 -3.33 31.05 14.16
CA VAL A 46 -3.86 32.38 13.87
C VAL A 46 -3.08 33.37 14.72
N VAL A 47 -2.13 34.09 14.10
CA VAL A 47 -1.54 35.28 14.71
C VAL A 47 -2.53 36.41 14.50
N THR A 48 -3.31 36.67 15.55
CA THR A 48 -4.12 37.87 15.72
C THR A 48 -3.23 39.11 15.53
N VAL A 49 -3.50 39.87 14.47
CA VAL A 49 -2.94 41.22 14.29
C VAL A 49 -3.50 42.10 15.40
N ARG A 50 -2.65 42.48 16.35
CA ARG A 50 -2.98 43.59 17.26
C ARG A 50 -2.55 44.89 16.59
N ALA A 51 -3.54 45.70 16.23
CA ALA A 51 -3.40 47.05 15.73
C ALA A 51 -2.52 47.91 16.67
N GLN A 52 -1.55 48.62 16.10
CA GLN A 52 -0.85 49.72 16.76
C GLN A 52 -1.36 51.05 16.15
N PRO A 53 -1.75 52.04 16.96
CA PRO A 53 -2.29 53.32 16.48
C PRO A 53 -1.19 54.28 15.99
N ALA A 54 -1.56 55.10 15.00
CA ALA A 54 -0.85 56.26 14.43
C ALA A 54 -0.37 57.26 15.52
N ALA A 55 0.64 58.11 15.33
CA ALA A 55 0.95 59.07 14.27
C ALA A 55 2.45 59.49 14.42
N THR A 56 3.17 60.09 13.45
CA THR A 56 2.92 61.38 12.79
C THR A 56 3.86 61.50 11.58
N LEU A 57 3.30 61.89 10.42
CA LEU A 57 4.00 62.27 9.18
C LEU A 57 4.64 63.66 9.28
N PRO A 58 5.75 63.91 8.58
CA PRO A 58 5.95 65.18 7.88
C PRO A 58 5.56 65.07 6.38
N PRO A 59 4.84 66.07 5.81
CA PRO A 59 4.43 66.12 4.40
C PRO A 59 5.52 66.68 3.44
N PRO A 60 5.34 66.55 2.10
CA PRO A 60 6.35 66.70 1.05
C PRO A 60 6.46 68.16 0.54
N PRO A 61 7.41 68.47 -0.36
CA PRO A 61 6.96 68.80 -1.72
C PRO A 61 7.88 68.38 -2.89
N ASP A 62 7.20 68.05 -3.99
CA ASP A 62 7.56 68.22 -5.41
C ASP A 62 8.58 67.30 -6.13
N ALA A 63 8.00 66.23 -6.70
CA ALA A 63 8.07 65.73 -8.09
C ALA A 63 9.35 66.01 -8.96
N PRO A 64 9.83 65.04 -9.78
CA PRO A 64 9.00 64.17 -10.60
C PRO A 64 9.32 62.66 -10.48
N SER A 65 8.31 61.85 -10.74
CA SER A 65 8.43 60.39 -10.82
C SER A 65 9.22 59.95 -12.07
N PRO A 66 10.35 59.24 -11.95
CA PRO A 66 10.68 58.21 -12.92
C PRO A 66 9.95 56.94 -12.49
N ARG A 67 8.90 56.62 -13.26
CA ARG A 67 8.28 55.30 -13.34
C ARG A 67 9.39 54.24 -13.20
N PRO A 68 9.30 53.28 -12.25
CA PRO A 68 10.38 52.32 -12.04
C PRO A 68 10.65 51.60 -13.36
N ALA A 69 11.86 51.79 -13.86
CA ALA A 69 12.38 51.05 -14.98
C ALA A 69 12.25 49.56 -14.70
N SER A 70 11.57 48.87 -15.61
CA SER A 70 11.97 47.56 -16.09
C SER A 70 12.29 46.52 -14.99
N ARG A 71 11.27 46.07 -14.27
CA ARG A 71 11.22 44.63 -14.01
C ARG A 71 10.73 44.02 -15.31
N GLN A 72 11.65 43.44 -16.06
CA GLN A 72 11.37 42.57 -17.19
C GLN A 72 10.39 41.48 -16.73
N ALA A 73 9.09 41.73 -16.92
CA ALA A 73 8.08 40.71 -16.98
C ALA A 73 8.00 40.30 -18.45
N VAL A 74 8.73 39.22 -18.70
CA VAL A 74 8.94 38.52 -19.95
C VAL A 74 7.56 38.09 -20.52
N PRO A 75 7.41 38.05 -21.87
CA PRO A 75 6.15 38.28 -22.58
C PRO A 75 4.95 37.39 -22.26
N GLU A 76 3.76 37.97 -22.44
CA GLU A 76 2.51 37.28 -22.76
C GLU A 76 2.69 36.55 -24.12
N GLU A 77 3.39 35.42 -24.10
CA GLU A 77 3.57 34.51 -25.24
C GLU A 77 2.77 33.25 -24.95
N LYS A 78 1.54 33.22 -25.47
CA LYS A 78 0.74 32.04 -25.84
C LYS A 78 1.01 30.80 -24.96
N ARG A 79 0.36 30.77 -23.79
CA ARG A 79 0.21 29.58 -22.95
C ARG A 79 0.00 28.36 -23.86
N PRO A 80 0.91 27.35 -23.87
CA PRO A 80 0.59 26.10 -24.54
C PRO A 80 -0.66 25.58 -23.85
N THR A 81 -1.75 25.56 -24.60
CA THR A 81 -2.97 24.86 -24.26
C THR A 81 -2.62 23.54 -23.59
N PRO A 82 -3.23 23.16 -22.44
CA PRO A 82 -3.09 21.81 -21.95
C PRO A 82 -3.37 20.86 -23.13
N PRO A 83 -2.49 19.87 -23.40
CA PRO A 83 -2.67 18.99 -24.53
C PRO A 83 -4.08 18.40 -24.46
N SER A 84 -4.78 18.55 -25.58
CA SER A 84 -6.09 18.02 -25.89
C SER A 84 -6.39 16.71 -25.17
N SER A 85 -7.54 16.63 -24.50
CA SER A 85 -8.12 15.36 -24.05
C SER A 85 -8.02 14.31 -25.17
N PRO A 86 -7.26 13.22 -25.02
CA PRO A 86 -7.27 12.16 -26.01
C PRO A 86 -8.54 11.34 -25.76
N GLN A 87 -9.53 11.60 -26.62
CA GLN A 87 -10.51 10.64 -27.16
C GLN A 87 -11.38 9.86 -26.17
N ASN A 88 -12.69 9.95 -26.39
CA ASN A 88 -13.71 8.98 -25.95
C ASN A 88 -13.46 7.59 -26.59
N GLY A 89 -12.29 6.99 -26.37
CA GLY A 89 -12.00 5.61 -26.73
C GLY A 89 -12.61 4.69 -25.68
N ALA A 90 -13.32 3.65 -26.12
CA ALA A 90 -13.82 2.62 -25.20
C ALA A 90 -12.65 2.05 -24.37
N ILE A 91 -12.78 2.08 -23.05
CA ILE A 91 -11.83 1.47 -22.12
C ILE A 91 -12.21 0.00 -21.97
N THR A 92 -11.33 -0.90 -22.36
CA THR A 92 -11.44 -2.32 -21.99
C THR A 92 -10.51 -2.58 -20.80
N PRO A 93 -11.02 -3.05 -19.65
CA PRO A 93 -10.20 -3.30 -18.48
C PRO A 93 -9.32 -4.54 -18.67
N SER A 94 -8.17 -4.57 -18.00
CA SER A 94 -7.32 -5.75 -17.92
C SER A 94 -8.02 -6.88 -17.17
N ARG A 95 -7.81 -8.12 -17.63
CA ARG A 95 -8.41 -9.32 -17.02
C ARG A 95 -7.42 -10.48 -17.04
N PRO A 96 -7.42 -11.37 -16.03
CA PRO A 96 -6.61 -12.58 -16.05
C PRO A 96 -7.02 -13.46 -17.23
N ASP A 97 -6.03 -14.09 -17.85
CA ASP A 97 -6.28 -15.12 -18.85
C ASP A 97 -6.54 -16.47 -18.16
N ALA A 98 -7.79 -16.67 -17.75
CA ALA A 98 -8.20 -17.83 -16.95
C ALA A 98 -7.91 -19.19 -17.62
N LEU A 99 -7.74 -19.25 -18.94
CA LEU A 99 -7.45 -20.49 -19.64
C LEU A 99 -5.97 -20.91 -19.50
N HIS A 100 -5.07 -19.93 -19.43
CA HIS A 100 -3.62 -20.18 -19.36
C HIS A 100 -3.06 -20.05 -17.94
N ASN A 101 -3.85 -19.52 -17.00
CA ASN A 101 -3.43 -19.32 -15.63
C ASN A 101 -3.83 -20.50 -14.74
N ALA A 102 -2.84 -21.21 -14.22
CA ALA A 102 -3.07 -22.26 -13.24
C ALA A 102 -3.65 -21.67 -11.94
N PRO A 103 -4.59 -22.35 -11.27
CA PRO A 103 -5.11 -21.91 -9.99
C PRO A 103 -4.00 -21.90 -8.94
N PRO A 104 -4.13 -21.06 -7.88
CA PRO A 104 -3.15 -21.02 -6.81
C PRO A 104 -3.07 -22.38 -6.11
N PRO A 105 -1.85 -22.90 -5.83
CA PRO A 105 -1.72 -24.09 -5.01
C PRO A 105 -2.24 -23.81 -3.61
N TYR A 106 -3.06 -24.73 -3.10
CA TYR A 106 -3.59 -24.63 -1.74
C TYR A 106 -2.49 -25.05 -0.74
N PRO A 107 -2.06 -24.19 0.20
CA PRO A 107 -1.04 -24.57 1.19
C PRO A 107 -1.49 -25.73 2.07
N GLU A 108 -0.69 -26.78 2.18
CA GLU A 108 -1.04 -27.98 2.98
C GLU A 108 -1.32 -27.63 4.46
N ALA A 109 -0.57 -26.69 5.03
CA ALA A 109 -0.79 -26.22 6.39
C ALA A 109 -2.15 -25.52 6.58
N ALA A 110 -2.64 -24.80 5.55
CA ALA A 110 -3.96 -24.19 5.59
C ALA A 110 -5.06 -25.25 5.38
N ARG A 111 -4.81 -26.23 4.49
CA ARG A 111 -5.72 -27.34 4.20
C ARG A 111 -5.95 -28.21 5.43
N ALA A 112 -4.87 -28.61 6.11
CA ALA A 112 -4.92 -29.41 7.34
C ALA A 112 -5.69 -28.71 8.48
N ARG A 113 -5.69 -27.38 8.48
CA ARG A 113 -6.40 -26.54 9.47
C ARG A 113 -7.80 -26.13 9.03
N GLY A 114 -8.24 -26.51 7.83
CA GLY A 114 -9.55 -26.14 7.31
C GLY A 114 -9.73 -24.64 7.03
N ILE A 115 -8.65 -23.90 6.75
CA ILE A 115 -8.68 -22.44 6.61
C ILE A 115 -9.07 -22.05 5.19
N GLU A 116 -10.26 -21.49 5.03
CA GLU A 116 -10.75 -20.96 3.76
C GLU A 116 -10.77 -19.42 3.77
N GLY A 117 -10.82 -18.81 2.60
CA GLY A 117 -10.88 -17.36 2.49
C GLY A 117 -10.70 -16.86 1.06
N THR A 118 -10.87 -15.56 0.88
CA THR A 118 -10.64 -14.89 -0.41
C THR A 118 -9.64 -13.75 -0.23
N ALA A 119 -8.48 -13.85 -0.86
CA ALA A 119 -7.51 -12.76 -0.90
C ALA A 119 -7.80 -11.84 -2.08
N MET A 120 -7.71 -10.51 -1.88
CA MET A 120 -7.74 -9.55 -2.99
C MET A 120 -6.31 -9.18 -3.34
N VAL A 121 -5.91 -9.47 -4.57
CA VAL A 121 -4.58 -9.17 -5.09
C VAL A 121 -4.69 -8.05 -6.11
N LEU A 122 -3.96 -6.96 -5.88
CA LEU A 122 -3.82 -5.86 -6.83
C LEU A 122 -2.63 -6.13 -7.75
N VAL A 123 -2.87 -6.03 -9.06
CA VAL A 123 -1.87 -6.32 -10.08
C VAL A 123 -1.74 -5.14 -11.02
N ARG A 124 -0.51 -4.68 -11.24
CA ARG A 124 -0.16 -3.80 -12.36
C ARG A 124 0.11 -4.63 -13.59
N VAL A 125 -0.79 -4.55 -14.57
CA VAL A 125 -0.69 -5.25 -15.84
C VAL A 125 -0.03 -4.34 -16.86
N GLY A 126 1.10 -4.78 -17.41
CA GLY A 126 1.80 -4.08 -18.48
C GLY A 126 1.06 -4.19 -19.81
N ARG A 127 1.46 -3.36 -20.78
CA ARG A 127 0.90 -3.36 -22.15
C ARG A 127 1.11 -4.69 -22.89
N ASP A 128 2.09 -5.47 -22.45
CA ASP A 128 2.43 -6.82 -22.92
C ASP A 128 1.62 -7.93 -22.24
N GLY A 129 0.74 -7.58 -21.29
CA GLY A 129 -0.05 -8.57 -20.54
C GLY A 129 0.73 -9.24 -19.40
N ALA A 130 1.93 -8.76 -19.07
CA ALA A 130 2.71 -9.25 -17.94
C ALA A 130 2.25 -8.62 -16.63
N ALA A 131 2.25 -9.39 -15.54
CA ALA A 131 2.18 -8.85 -14.19
C ALA A 131 3.52 -8.15 -13.86
N ARG A 132 3.49 -6.83 -13.70
CA ARG A 132 4.67 -6.00 -13.40
C ARG A 132 4.86 -5.80 -11.91
N GLU A 133 3.76 -5.61 -11.20
CA GLU A 133 3.74 -5.39 -9.76
C GLU A 133 2.54 -6.15 -9.20
N VAL A 134 2.75 -6.86 -8.09
CA VAL A 134 1.71 -7.65 -7.42
C VAL A 134 1.75 -7.33 -5.95
N THR A 135 0.65 -6.78 -5.44
CA THR A 135 0.49 -6.38 -4.04
C THR A 135 -0.80 -6.96 -3.47
N LEU A 136 -0.81 -7.21 -2.16
CA LEU A 136 -2.01 -7.66 -1.46
C LEU A 136 -2.87 -6.42 -1.17
N ALA A 137 -4.07 -6.36 -1.74
CA ALA A 137 -5.05 -5.31 -1.48
C ALA A 137 -5.86 -5.60 -0.20
N SER A 138 -6.26 -6.86 -0.02
CA SER A 138 -6.98 -7.31 1.18
C SER A 138 -6.63 -8.75 1.51
N SER A 139 -6.41 -9.01 2.80
CA SER A 139 -6.11 -10.34 3.31
C SER A 139 -7.33 -11.25 3.27
N SER A 140 -7.09 -12.54 3.00
CA SER A 140 -8.05 -13.63 3.14
C SER A 140 -8.38 -13.98 4.59
N GLY A 141 -7.70 -13.37 5.57
CA GLY A 141 -7.74 -13.75 6.98
C GLY A 141 -6.65 -14.75 7.38
N SER A 142 -5.77 -15.14 6.44
CA SER A 142 -4.66 -16.06 6.70
C SER A 142 -3.43 -15.71 5.86
N ALA A 143 -2.31 -15.44 6.54
CA ALA A 143 -1.05 -15.15 5.88
C ALA A 143 -0.57 -16.28 4.94
N LEU A 144 -0.94 -17.54 5.23
CA LEU A 144 -0.61 -18.69 4.38
C LEU A 144 -1.32 -18.62 3.03
N LEU A 145 -2.61 -18.27 3.04
CA LEU A 145 -3.41 -18.13 1.83
C LEU A 145 -3.02 -16.87 1.06
N ASP A 146 -2.71 -15.78 1.77
CA ASP A 146 -2.30 -14.52 1.17
C ASP A 146 -0.98 -14.67 0.40
N ALA A 147 0.01 -15.33 1.00
CA ALA A 147 1.28 -15.61 0.35
C ALA A 147 1.08 -16.48 -0.90
N ALA A 148 0.26 -17.53 -0.81
CA ALA A 148 -0.05 -18.40 -1.95
C ALA A 148 -0.78 -17.65 -3.08
N ALA A 149 -1.69 -16.73 -2.74
CA ALA A 149 -2.40 -15.90 -3.71
C ALA A 149 -1.43 -14.99 -4.47
N VAL A 150 -0.56 -14.27 -3.75
CA VAL A 150 0.41 -13.36 -4.36
C VAL A 150 1.37 -14.10 -5.28
N GLU A 151 1.92 -15.24 -4.82
CA GLU A 151 2.87 -16.03 -5.60
C GLU A 151 2.25 -16.64 -6.85
N ALA A 152 1.00 -17.11 -6.78
CA ALA A 152 0.30 -17.60 -7.96
C ALA A 152 0.06 -16.50 -8.99
N VAL A 153 -0.46 -15.35 -8.53
CA VAL A 153 -0.81 -14.22 -9.41
C VAL A 153 0.43 -13.60 -10.08
N ARG A 154 1.61 -13.66 -9.45
CA ARG A 154 2.88 -13.24 -10.08
C ARG A 154 3.21 -13.98 -11.36
N LEU A 155 2.82 -15.25 -11.44
CA LEU A 155 3.12 -16.12 -12.58
C LEU A 155 2.05 -16.02 -13.69
N TRP A 156 0.92 -15.37 -13.40
CA TRP A 156 -0.18 -15.26 -14.33
C TRP A 156 0.12 -14.35 -15.53
N ARG A 157 -0.60 -14.60 -16.61
CA ARG A 157 -0.69 -13.74 -17.79
C ARG A 157 -2.05 -13.07 -17.83
N PHE A 158 -2.05 -11.87 -18.39
CA PHE A 158 -3.20 -10.98 -18.41
C PHE A 158 -3.46 -10.51 -19.82
N ARG A 159 -4.73 -10.27 -20.13
CA ARG A 159 -5.08 -9.41 -21.26
C ARG A 159 -4.89 -7.96 -20.80
N PRO A 160 -4.06 -7.16 -21.49
CA PRO A 160 -3.82 -5.77 -21.12
C PRO A 160 -5.11 -4.97 -21.26
N ALA A 161 -5.22 -3.87 -20.50
CA ALA A 161 -6.27 -2.91 -20.76
C ALA A 161 -6.02 -2.24 -22.12
N SER A 162 -7.08 -1.80 -22.77
CA SER A 162 -6.97 -1.04 -24.01
C SER A 162 -7.80 0.23 -23.97
N LEU A 163 -7.20 1.34 -24.39
CA LEU A 163 -7.86 2.63 -24.59
C LEU A 163 -7.92 2.90 -26.09
N GLY A 164 -9.13 2.88 -26.67
CA GLY A 164 -9.27 3.11 -28.12
C GLY A 164 -8.52 2.08 -28.98
N GLY A 165 -8.40 0.83 -28.51
CA GLY A 165 -7.68 -0.25 -29.21
C GLY A 165 -6.17 -0.29 -28.95
N LEU A 166 -5.62 0.71 -28.25
CA LEU A 166 -4.20 0.72 -27.86
C LEU A 166 -4.02 0.10 -26.48
N ALA A 167 -3.10 -0.86 -26.36
CA ALA A 167 -2.77 -1.48 -25.07
C ALA A 167 -2.14 -0.45 -24.11
N VAL A 168 -2.71 -0.31 -22.93
CA VAL A 168 -2.28 0.60 -21.87
C VAL A 168 -1.97 -0.19 -20.59
N GLU A 169 -1.09 0.37 -19.76
CA GLU A 169 -0.84 -0.19 -18.42
C GLU A 169 -2.04 0.11 -17.52
N SER A 170 -2.44 -0.86 -16.70
CA SER A 170 -3.59 -0.73 -15.81
C SER A 170 -3.40 -1.49 -14.51
N LEU A 171 -4.10 -1.03 -13.47
CA LEU A 171 -4.23 -1.74 -12.20
C LEU A 171 -5.54 -2.54 -12.21
N VAL A 172 -5.47 -3.81 -11.77
CA VAL A 172 -6.63 -4.69 -11.63
C VAL A 172 -6.60 -5.41 -10.29
N GLU A 173 -7.75 -5.48 -9.63
CA GLU A 173 -7.95 -6.29 -8.43
C GLU A 173 -8.52 -7.65 -8.80
N ILE A 174 -7.93 -8.69 -8.22
CA ILE A 174 -8.26 -10.08 -8.53
C ILE A 174 -8.67 -10.78 -7.23
N PRO A 175 -9.89 -11.32 -7.17
CA PRO A 175 -10.30 -12.19 -6.09
C PRO A 175 -9.68 -13.58 -6.27
N VAL A 176 -8.89 -14.01 -5.30
CA VAL A 176 -8.33 -15.37 -5.23
C VAL A 176 -9.05 -16.15 -4.15
N CYS A 177 -9.94 -17.05 -4.56
CA CYS A 177 -10.78 -17.84 -3.66
C CYS A 177 -10.13 -19.18 -3.30
N PHE A 178 -9.98 -19.44 -2.00
CA PHE A 178 -9.58 -20.74 -1.47
C PHE A 178 -10.78 -21.41 -0.79
N ARG A 179 -11.23 -22.52 -1.37
CA ARG A 179 -12.30 -23.37 -0.84
C ARG A 179 -11.86 -24.82 -0.78
N LEU A 180 -12.31 -25.54 0.23
CA LEU A 180 -12.11 -26.97 0.39
C LEU A 180 -13.36 -27.69 -0.10
N ASN A 181 -13.18 -28.60 -1.06
CA ASN A 181 -14.25 -29.46 -1.52
C ASN A 181 -14.43 -30.58 -0.48
N ARG A 182 -15.51 -30.53 0.29
CA ARG A 182 -15.91 -31.56 1.25
C ARG A 182 -16.90 -32.52 0.65
#